data_AF-A0A6N7XZE3-F1
#
_entry.id   AF-A0A6N7XZE3-F1
#
_cell.length_a   1.000
_cell.length_b   1.000
_cell.length_c   1.000
_cell.angle_alpha   90.00
_cell.angle_beta   90.00
_cell.angle_gamma   90.00
#
_symmetry.space_group_name_H-M   'P 1'
#
loop_
_entity.id
_entity.type
_entity.pdbx_description
1 polymer ?
#
loop_
_entity_poly.entity_id
_entity_poly.type
_entity_poly.pdbx_seq_one_letter_code
_entity_poly.pdbx_strand_id
1 'polypeptide(L)'
;MKLNLDKNLISLKGEPLPEKLNDILADILAMSSTVRPAKMMAWAVNLVNDGEFEVNKSDIQLIKELVENNMRIVNLAKAQILDEIEKLEF
;
A
#
# COMPACT_ATOMS: atom_id res chain seq x y z
N MET A 1 -0.24 -13.63 5.99
CA MET A 1 -1.39 -12.93 5.38
C MET A 1 -0.92 -12.32 4.07
N LYS A 2 -1.82 -11.88 3.21
CA LYS A 2 -1.49 -11.37 1.88
C LYS A 2 -2.23 -10.05 1.66
N LEU A 3 -1.50 -8.98 1.37
CA LEU A 3 -2.09 -7.69 1.02
C LEU A 3 -2.17 -7.62 -0.51
N ASN A 4 -3.39 -7.56 -1.05
CA ASN A 4 -3.64 -7.44 -2.48
C ASN A 4 -4.25 -6.08 -2.83
N LEU A 5 -3.55 -5.35 -3.70
CA LEU A 5 -3.88 -4.00 -4.14
C LEU A 5 -3.93 -3.89 -5.67
N ASP A 6 -4.08 -4.99 -6.42
CA ASP A 6 -4.27 -4.95 -7.88
C ASP A 6 -5.68 -4.45 -8.23
N LYS A 7 -5.93 -3.18 -7.92
CA LYS A 7 -7.20 -2.50 -8.13
C LYS A 7 -6.96 -1.01 -8.32
N ASN A 8 -7.86 -0.40 -9.08
CA ASN A 8 -7.86 1.03 -9.30
C ASN A 8 -8.16 1.79 -8.00
N LEU A 9 -7.60 2.99 -7.90
CA LEU A 9 -8.04 3.99 -6.94
C LEU A 9 -9.50 4.36 -7.25
N ILE A 10 -10.37 4.34 -6.26
CA ILE A 10 -11.79 4.66 -6.45
C ILE A 10 -12.05 6.14 -6.12
N SER A 11 -12.74 6.86 -6.98
CA SER A 11 -13.12 8.25 -6.73
C SER A 11 -14.19 8.36 -5.64
N LEU A 12 -14.45 9.57 -5.14
CA LEU A 12 -15.54 9.81 -4.19
C LEU A 12 -16.93 9.47 -4.74
N LYS A 13 -17.07 9.30 -6.06
CA LYS A 13 -18.31 8.88 -6.71
C LYS A 13 -18.42 7.36 -6.89
N GLY A 14 -17.42 6.60 -6.48
CA GLY A 14 -17.35 5.15 -6.70
C GLY A 14 -16.82 4.75 -8.07
N GLU A 15 -16.32 5.70 -8.87
CA GLU A 15 -15.79 5.45 -10.21
C GLU A 15 -14.29 5.12 -10.16
N PRO A 16 -13.79 4.13 -10.91
CA PRO A 16 -12.36 3.83 -10.96
C PRO A 16 -11.58 4.96 -11.64
N LEU A 17 -10.47 5.36 -11.02
CA LEU A 17 -9.49 6.28 -11.58
C LEU A 17 -8.36 5.50 -12.30
N PRO A 18 -7.62 6.13 -13.23
CA PRO A 18 -6.52 5.48 -13.93
C PRO A 18 -5.41 4.97 -13.01
N GLU A 19 -5.18 5.64 -11.89
CA GLU A 19 -4.18 5.27 -10.89
C GLU A 19 -4.55 3.95 -10.20
N LYS A 20 -3.55 3.11 -9.92
CA LYS A 20 -3.73 1.87 -9.17
C LYS A 20 -3.16 1.94 -7.75
N LEU A 21 -3.79 1.24 -6.80
CA LEU A 21 -3.36 1.24 -5.40
C LEU A 21 -2.01 0.53 -5.19
N ASN A 22 -1.75 -0.55 -5.93
CA ASN A 22 -0.46 -1.26 -5.88
C ASN A 22 0.70 -0.35 -6.32
N ASP A 23 0.54 0.40 -7.41
CA ASP A 23 1.57 1.32 -7.91
C ASP A 23 1.83 2.45 -6.89
N ILE A 24 0.76 3.03 -6.33
CA ILE A 24 0.87 4.07 -5.30
C ILE A 24 1.62 3.55 -4.07
N LEU A 25 1.29 2.35 -3.55
CA LEU A 25 1.98 1.81 -2.40
C LEU A 25 3.42 1.39 -2.74
N ALA A 26 3.67 0.87 -3.95
CA ALA A 26 5.02 0.54 -4.40
C ALA A 26 5.94 1.76 -4.38
N ASP A 27 5.47 2.91 -4.87
CA ASP A 27 6.20 4.18 -4.84
C ASP A 27 6.47 4.63 -3.40
N ILE A 28 5.47 4.56 -2.51
CA ILE A 28 5.64 4.87 -1.09
C ILE A 28 6.77 4.01 -0.49
N LEU A 29 6.74 2.70 -0.74
CA LEU A 29 7.72 1.75 -0.19
C LEU A 29 9.12 2.02 -0.75
N ALA A 30 9.25 2.19 -2.06
CA ALA A 30 10.51 2.44 -2.76
C ALA A 30 11.16 3.78 -2.34
N MET A 31 10.35 4.79 -2.04
CA MET A 31 10.82 6.11 -1.61
C MET A 31 10.95 6.25 -0.08
N SER A 32 10.54 5.25 0.70
CA SER A 32 10.56 5.32 2.15
C SER A 32 11.97 5.28 2.72
N SER A 33 12.22 6.09 3.76
CA SER A 33 13.43 5.98 4.57
C SER A 33 13.10 5.18 5.84
N THR A 34 13.44 3.89 5.84
CA THR A 34 13.10 2.95 6.92
C THR A 34 14.31 2.13 7.38
N VAL A 35 14.17 1.45 8.51
CA VAL A 35 15.15 0.49 9.05
C VAL A 35 15.20 -0.84 8.28
N ARG A 36 14.25 -1.10 7.37
CA ARG A 36 14.17 -2.35 6.57
C ARG A 36 14.17 -2.10 5.04
N PRO A 37 15.19 -1.42 4.47
CA PRO A 37 15.16 -0.99 3.07
C PRO A 37 15.04 -2.14 2.07
N ALA A 38 15.76 -3.25 2.27
CA ALA A 38 15.69 -4.41 1.38
C ALA A 38 14.28 -5.03 1.34
N LYS A 39 13.58 -5.07 2.49
CA LYS A 39 12.22 -5.62 2.57
C LYS A 39 11.21 -4.71 1.86
N MET A 40 11.32 -3.39 2.05
CA MET A 40 10.46 -2.43 1.34
C MET A 40 10.65 -2.50 -0.16
N MET A 41 11.89 -2.60 -0.63
CA MET A 41 12.15 -2.73 -2.07
C MET A 41 11.58 -4.03 -2.64
N ALA A 42 11.73 -5.16 -1.93
CA ALA A 42 11.14 -6.43 -2.35
C ALA A 42 9.61 -6.35 -2.44
N TRP A 43 8.95 -5.74 -1.45
CA TRP A 43 7.51 -5.52 -1.50
C TRP A 43 7.07 -4.58 -2.62
N ALA A 44 7.81 -3.50 -2.87
CA ALA A 44 7.55 -2.61 -3.98
C ALA A 44 7.62 -3.34 -5.33
N VAL A 45 8.63 -4.20 -5.53
CA VAL A 45 8.75 -5.03 -6.74
C VAL A 45 7.58 -5.99 -6.87
N ASN A 46 7.18 -6.67 -5.79
CA ASN A 46 6.06 -7.60 -5.81
C ASN A 46 4.73 -6.88 -6.12
N LEU A 47 4.51 -5.68 -5.58
CA LEU A 47 3.33 -4.87 -5.92
C LEU A 47 3.28 -4.49 -7.39
N VAL A 48 4.42 -4.12 -7.99
CA VAL A 48 4.48 -3.75 -9.42
C VAL A 48 4.22 -4.98 -10.31
N ASN A 49 4.72 -6.15 -9.94
CA ASN A 49 4.62 -7.35 -10.77
C ASN A 49 3.30 -8.10 -10.58
N ASP A 50 2.91 -8.30 -9.32
CA ASP A 50 1.83 -9.21 -8.93
C ASP A 50 0.66 -8.46 -8.26
N GLY A 51 0.83 -7.18 -7.95
CA GLY A 51 -0.18 -6.37 -7.25
C GLY A 51 -0.37 -6.72 -5.78
N GLU A 52 0.46 -7.61 -5.24
CA GLU A 52 0.27 -8.19 -3.92
C GLU A 52 1.59 -8.67 -3.29
N PHE A 53 1.59 -8.83 -1.96
CA PHE A 53 2.74 -9.39 -1.25
C PHE A 53 2.35 -9.99 0.10
N GLU A 54 3.24 -10.83 0.64
CA GLU A 54 3.05 -11.47 1.94
C GLU A 54 3.44 -10.55 3.11
N VAL A 55 2.58 -10.55 4.13
CA VAL A 55 2.73 -9.77 5.36
C VAL A 55 2.38 -10.58 6.60
N ASN A 56 3.03 -10.24 7.71
CA ASN A 56 2.65 -10.65 9.06
C ASN A 56 2.08 -9.47 9.86
N LYS A 57 1.66 -9.71 11.11
CA LYS A 57 1.07 -8.66 11.97
C LYS A 57 2.01 -7.47 12.21
N SER A 58 3.31 -7.71 12.39
CA SER A 58 4.28 -6.63 12.57
C SER A 58 4.49 -5.81 11.29
N ASP A 59 4.35 -6.45 10.13
CA ASP A 59 4.47 -5.80 8.84
C ASP A 59 3.27 -4.89 8.57
N ILE A 60 2.07 -5.32 8.94
CA ILE A 60 0.84 -4.53 8.86
C ILE A 60 1.01 -3.19 9.59
N GLN A 61 1.45 -3.24 10.85
CA GLN A 61 1.64 -2.02 11.66
C GLN A 61 2.64 -1.06 11.01
N LEU A 62 3.75 -1.60 10.50
CA LEU A 62 4.78 -0.81 9.84
C LEU A 62 4.26 -0.13 8.56
N ILE A 63 3.47 -0.84 7.76
CA ILE A 63 2.89 -0.30 6.52
C ILE A 63 1.83 0.74 6.86
N LYS A 64 0.98 0.48 7.87
CA LYS A 64 -0.04 1.42 8.35
C LYS A 64 0.58 2.76 8.73
N GLU A 65 1.60 2.72 9.58
CA GLU A 65 2.36 3.91 10.00
C GLU A 65 3.01 4.63 8.82
N LEU A 66 3.57 3.88 7.86
CA LEU A 66 4.20 4.46 6.68
C LEU A 66 3.18 5.21 5.80
N VAL A 67 2.01 4.62 5.55
CA VAL A 67 0.95 5.21 4.72
C VAL A 67 0.33 6.44 5.39
N GLU A 68 0.04 6.36 6.69
CA GLU A 68 -0.53 7.48 7.46
C GLU A 68 0.39 8.70 7.43
N ASN A 69 1.68 8.49 7.67
CA ASN A 69 2.67 9.56 7.79
C ASN A 69 3.24 10.05 6.45
N ASN A 70 2.91 9.41 5.32
CA ASN A 70 3.42 9.84 4.02
C ASN A 70 2.76 11.15 3.56
N MET A 71 3.52 12.25 3.49
CA MET A 71 2.97 13.57 3.10
C MET A 71 2.78 13.75 1.59
N ARG A 72 3.24 12.82 0.75
CA ARG A 72 3.24 12.96 -0.72
C ARG A 72 2.00 12.36 -1.39
N ILE A 73 1.20 11.63 -0.63
CA ILE A 73 0.03 10.91 -1.15
C ILE A 73 -1.26 11.54 -0.63
N VAL A 74 -2.25 11.63 -1.52
CA VAL A 74 -3.57 12.19 -1.22
C VAL A 74 -4.35 11.31 -0.25
N ASN A 75 -5.20 11.93 0.56
CA ASN A 75 -6.02 11.23 1.57
C ASN A 75 -6.89 10.12 0.98
N LEU A 76 -7.37 10.29 -0.26
CA LEU A 76 -8.21 9.29 -0.93
C LEU A 76 -7.49 7.95 -1.10
N ALA A 77 -6.24 7.98 -1.55
CA ALA A 77 -5.44 6.78 -1.72
C ALA A 77 -5.03 6.18 -0.37
N LYS A 78 -4.68 7.03 0.61
CA LYS A 78 -4.38 6.57 1.98
C LYS A 78 -5.54 5.79 2.57
N ALA A 79 -6.75 6.36 2.55
CA ALA A 79 -7.93 5.74 3.13
C ALA A 79 -8.21 4.36 2.52
N GLN A 80 -8.06 4.22 1.21
CA GLN A 80 -8.31 2.95 0.52
C GLN A 80 -7.23 1.90 0.80
N ILE A 81 -5.96 2.29 0.85
CA ILE A 81 -4.88 1.36 1.24
C ILE A 81 -5.08 0.90 2.69
N LEU A 82 -5.44 1.82 3.59
CA LEU A 82 -5.68 1.50 5.01
C LEU A 82 -6.88 0.56 5.19
N ASP A 83 -7.97 0.77 4.44
CA ASP A 83 -9.14 -0.14 4.45
C ASP A 83 -8.76 -1.57 4.01
N GLU A 84 -7.90 -1.71 2.99
CA GLU A 84 -7.40 -3.03 2.56
C GLU A 84 -6.49 -3.69 3.60
N ILE A 85 -5.72 -2.90 4.35
CA ILE A 85 -4.89 -3.39 5.45
C ILE A 85 -5.77 -3.86 6.62
N GLU A 86 -6.80 -3.10 6.98
CA GLU A 86 -7.71 -3.41 8.08
C GLU A 86 -8.48 -4.72 7.85
N LYS A 87 -8.80 -5.04 6.59
CA LYS A 87 -9.40 -6.35 6.22
C LYS A 87 -8.52 -7.55 6.55
N LEU A 88 -7.21 -7.36 6.79
CA LEU A 88 -6.30 -8.44 7.17
C LEU A 88 -6.23 -8.66 8.69
N GLU A 89 -6.81 -7.75 9.49
CA GLU A 89 -6.84 -7.86 10.94
C GLU A 89 -8.03 -8.68 11.46
N PHE A 90 -9.02 -8.94 10.60
CA PHE A 90 -10.23 -9.73 10.85
C PHE A 90 -10.17 -11.10 10.15
#